data_AF-A0A7C5CV18-F1
#
_entry.id   AF-A0A7C5CV18-F1
#
_cell.length_a   1.000
_cell.length_b   1.000
_cell.length_c   1.000
_cell.angle_alpha   90.00
_cell.angle_beta   90.00
_cell.angle_gamma   90.00
#
_symmetry.space_group_name_H-M   'P 1'
#
loop_
_entity.id
_entity.type
_entity.pdbx_description
1 polymer ?
#
loop_
_entity_poly.entity_id
_entity_poly.type
_entity_poly.pdbx_seq_one_letter_code
_entity_poly.pdbx_strand_id
1 'polypeptide(L)'
;MTTHAQWVAFYTIVIKEILRFSRIWKQTILPATITTTLYFLIFGQLIGSAIGEMDGIAYHNFIVPGLIMMSVISNAYGNTVASFFSSKFHGHIEELIVSPVPNYIILLGFMGGGIARGLAVGLAVTLVTFFFTDLSIHNGFITISIVVLTAALFSLFGILNGLFAKNFDDISIVPNFVLMPLSYLG
;
A
#
# COMPACT_ATOMS: atom_id res chain seq x y z
N MET A 1 5.18 -32.05 -5.25
CA MET A 1 4.58 -31.63 -3.97
C MET A 1 3.09 -31.95 -4.00
N THR A 2 2.53 -32.48 -2.93
CA THR A 2 1.06 -32.56 -2.78
C THR A 2 0.46 -31.16 -2.65
N THR A 3 -0.72 -30.95 -3.20
CA THR A 3 -1.46 -29.66 -3.14
C THR A 3 -1.62 -29.12 -1.72
N HIS A 4 -1.71 -30.03 -0.75
CA HIS A 4 -1.76 -29.70 0.67
C HIS A 4 -0.46 -29.09 1.21
N ALA A 5 0.71 -29.58 0.77
CA ALA A 5 2.01 -29.02 1.17
C ALA A 5 2.23 -27.62 0.56
N GLN A 6 1.75 -27.40 -0.66
CA GLN A 6 1.75 -26.11 -1.33
C GLN A 6 0.88 -25.08 -0.61
N TRP A 7 -0.31 -25.48 -0.15
CA TRP A 7 -1.22 -24.62 0.62
C TRP A 7 -0.64 -24.25 1.99
N VAL A 8 -0.06 -25.20 2.71
CA VAL A 8 0.59 -24.95 4.01
C VAL A 8 1.79 -24.02 3.85
N ALA A 9 2.61 -24.20 2.82
CA ALA A 9 3.73 -23.30 2.52
C ALA A 9 3.25 -21.86 2.23
N PHE A 10 2.22 -21.71 1.39
CA PHE A 10 1.60 -20.41 1.11
C PHE A 10 1.08 -19.74 2.39
N TYR A 11 0.28 -20.47 3.18
CA TYR A 11 -0.33 -19.95 4.39
C TYR A 11 0.73 -19.53 5.43
N THR A 12 1.81 -20.30 5.55
CA THR A 12 2.91 -20.00 6.47
C THR A 12 3.67 -18.74 6.05
N ILE A 13 3.93 -18.55 4.76
CA ILE A 13 4.57 -17.34 4.23
C ILE A 13 3.68 -16.13 4.49
N VAL A 14 2.39 -16.23 4.16
CA VAL A 14 1.42 -15.14 4.38
C VAL A 14 1.33 -14.78 5.86
N ILE A 15 1.22 -15.75 6.77
CA ILE A 15 1.18 -15.50 8.21
C ILE A 15 2.48 -14.83 8.69
N LYS A 16 3.64 -15.32 8.26
CA LYS A 16 4.93 -14.73 8.64
C LYS A 16 5.01 -13.27 8.20
N GLU A 17 4.55 -12.98 6.98
CA GLU A 17 4.50 -11.64 6.43
C GLU A 17 3.53 -10.73 7.20
N ILE A 18 2.35 -11.27 7.52
CA ILE A 18 1.31 -10.59 8.31
C ILE A 18 1.81 -10.25 9.71
N LEU A 19 2.41 -11.22 10.41
CA LEU A 19 2.96 -11.02 11.75
C LEU A 19 4.12 -10.02 11.76
N ARG A 20 4.98 -10.05 10.73
CA ARG A 20 6.09 -9.11 10.59
C ARG A 20 5.58 -7.68 10.44
N PHE A 21 4.62 -7.43 9.55
CA PHE A 21 4.09 -6.07 9.40
C PHE A 21 3.28 -5.65 10.63
N SER A 22 2.50 -6.56 11.21
CA SER A 22 1.68 -6.29 12.39
C SER A 22 2.54 -5.81 13.55
N ARG A 23 3.78 -6.30 13.68
CA ARG A 23 4.72 -5.83 14.71
C ARG A 23 5.22 -4.40 14.48
N ILE A 24 5.19 -3.91 13.24
CA ILE A 24 5.68 -2.58 12.82
C ILE A 24 4.49 -1.64 12.52
N TRP A 25 3.28 -1.96 12.98
CA TRP A 25 2.06 -1.18 12.71
C TRP A 25 2.20 0.31 13.07
N LYS A 26 2.89 0.63 14.17
CA LYS A 26 3.11 2.02 14.61
C LYS A 26 3.98 2.82 13.65
N GLN A 27 4.94 2.22 12.96
CA GLN A 27 5.80 2.95 12.03
C GLN A 27 5.18 3.08 10.64
N THR A 28 4.05 2.43 10.40
CA THR A 28 3.49 2.28 9.06
C THR A 28 2.14 2.96 8.97
N ILE A 29 1.26 2.70 9.93
CA ILE A 29 -0.06 3.34 10.02
C ILE A 29 0.06 4.76 10.57
N LEU A 30 0.90 4.98 11.60
CA LEU A 30 0.98 6.29 12.27
C LEU A 30 1.50 7.39 11.32
N PRO A 31 2.62 7.21 10.59
CA PRO A 31 3.10 8.25 9.69
C PRO A 31 2.13 8.50 8.54
N ALA A 32 1.58 7.43 7.95
CA ALA A 32 0.59 7.55 6.88
C ALA A 32 -0.64 8.35 7.33
N THR A 33 -1.15 8.06 8.53
CA THR A 33 -2.31 8.75 9.11
C THR A 33 -2.01 10.23 9.39
N ILE A 34 -0.84 10.53 9.98
CA ILE A 34 -0.42 11.90 10.27
C ILE A 34 -0.28 12.69 8.97
N THR A 35 0.42 12.14 7.98
CA THR A 35 0.63 12.78 6.68
C THR A 35 -0.70 13.05 5.97
N THR A 36 -1.62 12.08 5.93
CA THR A 36 -2.94 12.30 5.33
C THR A 36 -3.75 13.34 6.10
N THR A 37 -3.68 13.35 7.43
CA THR A 37 -4.37 14.35 8.26
C THR A 37 -3.80 15.75 8.02
N LEU A 38 -2.47 15.89 7.95
CA LEU A 38 -1.82 17.17 7.63
C LEU A 38 -2.16 17.63 6.22
N TYR A 39 -2.13 16.74 5.23
CA TYR A 39 -2.54 17.09 3.88
C TYR A 39 -4.00 17.51 3.81
N PHE A 40 -4.88 16.85 4.56
CA PHE A 40 -6.27 17.26 4.66
C PHE A 40 -6.42 18.64 5.34
N LEU A 41 -5.69 18.93 6.42
CA LEU A 41 -5.73 20.24 7.07
C LEU A 41 -5.20 21.36 6.16
N ILE A 42 -4.08 21.10 5.46
CA ILE A 42 -3.44 22.08 4.58
C ILE A 42 -4.28 22.30 3.31
N PHE A 43 -4.65 21.23 2.61
CA PHE A 43 -5.34 21.36 1.33
C PHE A 43 -6.86 21.41 1.45
N GLY A 44 -7.45 20.67 2.39
CA GLY A 44 -8.90 20.66 2.64
C GLY A 44 -9.39 21.91 3.34
N GLN A 45 -8.77 22.30 4.47
CA GLN A 45 -9.24 23.44 5.27
C GLN A 45 -8.57 24.77 4.84
N LEU A 46 -7.24 24.79 4.72
CA LEU A 46 -6.48 26.02 4.44
C LEU A 46 -6.71 26.50 3.00
N ILE A 47 -6.55 25.62 2.00
CA ILE A 47 -6.78 25.95 0.59
C ILE A 47 -8.27 25.98 0.23
N GLY A 48 -9.09 25.08 0.80
CA GLY A 48 -10.55 25.14 0.62
C GLY A 48 -11.16 26.47 1.09
N SER A 49 -10.63 27.07 2.16
CA SER A 49 -11.05 28.41 2.62
C SER A 49 -10.58 29.55 1.71
N ALA A 50 -9.51 29.34 0.92
CA ALA A 50 -8.93 30.34 0.02
C ALA A 50 -9.51 30.30 -1.41
N ILE A 51 -10.00 29.14 -1.86
CA ILE A 51 -10.54 28.94 -3.22
C ILE A 51 -12.06 29.15 -3.28
N GLY A 52 -12.80 28.99 -2.18
CA GLY A 52 -14.27 29.03 -2.20
C GLY A 52 -14.89 27.84 -2.93
N GLU A 53 -16.17 27.91 -3.29
CA GLU A 53 -16.87 26.86 -4.04
C GLU A 53 -16.32 26.75 -5.46
N MET A 54 -15.60 25.67 -5.76
CA MET A 54 -15.22 25.32 -7.12
C MET A 54 -16.41 24.56 -7.73
N ASP A 55 -17.25 25.28 -8.47
CA ASP A 55 -18.37 24.71 -9.26
C ASP A 55 -19.49 24.04 -8.42
N GLY A 56 -19.80 24.58 -7.24
CA GLY A 56 -20.91 24.12 -6.38
C GLY A 56 -20.66 22.80 -5.62
N ILE A 57 -19.46 22.25 -5.70
CA ILE A 57 -19.03 21.06 -4.95
C ILE A 57 -17.89 21.48 -4.02
N ALA A 58 -18.03 21.18 -2.74
CA ALA A 58 -17.05 21.57 -1.76
C ALA A 58 -15.71 20.83 -2.00
N TYR A 59 -14.62 21.59 -2.08
CA TYR A 59 -13.26 21.13 -2.40
C TYR A 59 -12.79 19.95 -1.54
N HIS A 60 -13.30 19.85 -0.32
CA HIS A 60 -13.04 18.74 0.60
C HIS A 60 -13.47 17.37 0.02
N ASN A 61 -14.56 17.29 -0.73
CA ASN A 61 -15.05 16.02 -1.29
C ASN A 61 -14.20 15.52 -2.47
N PHE A 62 -13.51 16.43 -3.17
CA PHE A 62 -12.70 16.08 -4.33
C PHE A 62 -11.29 15.60 -3.93
N ILE A 63 -10.67 16.25 -2.94
CA ILE A 63 -9.29 15.94 -2.55
C ILE A 63 -9.15 14.69 -1.68
N VAL A 64 -10.18 14.41 -0.87
CA VAL A 64 -10.23 13.27 0.05
C VAL A 64 -9.93 11.91 -0.62
N PRO A 65 -10.63 11.50 -1.70
CA PRO A 65 -10.37 10.21 -2.33
C PRO A 65 -8.96 10.14 -2.95
N GLY A 66 -8.44 11.25 -3.48
CA GLY A 66 -7.07 11.33 -3.98
C GLY A 66 -6.02 11.07 -2.88
N LEU A 67 -6.20 11.68 -1.71
CA LEU A 67 -5.31 11.48 -0.56
C LEU A 67 -5.36 10.05 -0.01
N ILE A 68 -6.54 9.43 0.01
CA ILE A 68 -6.70 8.02 0.40
C ILE A 68 -5.91 7.12 -0.57
N MET A 69 -6.09 7.34 -1.88
CA MET A 69 -5.41 6.56 -2.91
C MET A 69 -3.90 6.71 -2.84
N MET A 70 -3.38 7.93 -2.66
CA MET A 70 -1.95 8.18 -2.52
C MET A 70 -1.36 7.42 -1.33
N SER A 71 -2.06 7.40 -0.20
CA SER A 71 -1.63 6.69 1.00
C SER A 71 -1.61 5.17 0.79
N VAL A 72 -2.65 4.61 0.15
CA VAL A 72 -2.72 3.17 -0.19
C VAL A 72 -1.61 2.78 -1.15
N ILE A 73 -1.42 3.55 -2.23
CA ILE A 73 -0.42 3.29 -3.27
C ILE A 73 0.99 3.26 -2.67
N SER A 74 1.36 4.32 -1.94
CA SER A 74 2.70 4.46 -1.35
C SER A 74 2.98 3.35 -0.34
N ASN A 75 2.01 3.01 0.52
CA ASN A 75 2.19 1.97 1.52
C ASN A 75 2.21 0.56 0.94
N ALA A 76 1.34 0.24 -0.02
CA ALA A 76 1.32 -1.07 -0.67
C ALA A 76 2.60 -1.32 -1.47
N TYR A 77 3.01 -0.33 -2.27
CA TYR A 77 4.26 -0.38 -3.03
C TYR A 77 5.48 -0.51 -2.11
N GLY A 78 5.65 0.45 -1.18
CA GLY A 78 6.84 0.53 -0.33
C GLY A 78 6.99 -0.70 0.58
N ASN A 79 5.89 -1.24 1.09
CA ASN A 79 5.94 -2.47 1.87
C ASN A 79 6.40 -3.67 1.03
N THR A 80 5.87 -3.80 -0.18
CA THR A 80 6.13 -4.98 -1.00
C THR A 80 7.57 -4.99 -1.50
N VAL A 81 8.09 -3.83 -1.94
CA VAL A 81 9.52 -3.75 -2.31
C VAL A 81 10.40 -4.01 -1.09
N ALA A 82 10.13 -3.37 0.05
CA ALA A 82 10.96 -3.52 1.24
C ALA A 82 10.96 -4.96 1.79
N SER A 83 9.81 -5.64 1.78
CA SER A 83 9.72 -7.00 2.27
C SER A 83 10.36 -8.01 1.33
N PHE A 84 10.16 -7.84 0.02
CA PHE A 84 10.80 -8.67 -1.00
C PHE A 84 12.32 -8.48 -1.01
N PHE A 85 12.79 -7.23 -1.02
CA PHE A 85 14.21 -6.92 -0.98
C PHE A 85 14.85 -7.36 0.34
N SER A 86 14.18 -7.17 1.48
CA SER A 86 14.67 -7.69 2.76
C SER A 86 14.82 -9.21 2.72
N SER A 87 13.91 -9.94 2.08
CA SER A 87 14.03 -11.40 1.95
C SER A 87 15.16 -11.82 1.00
N LYS A 88 15.41 -11.02 -0.05
CA LYS A 88 16.58 -11.16 -0.95
C LYS A 88 17.89 -10.93 -0.20
N PHE A 89 17.96 -9.85 0.60
CA PHE A 89 19.15 -9.41 1.31
C PHE A 89 19.59 -10.37 2.42
N HIS A 90 18.65 -11.06 3.06
CA HIS A 90 18.95 -12.02 4.14
C HIS A 90 19.21 -13.45 3.61
N GLY A 91 19.27 -13.67 2.29
CA GLY A 91 19.47 -15.00 1.71
C GLY A 91 18.26 -15.95 1.81
N HIS A 92 17.17 -15.54 2.44
CA HIS A 92 15.96 -16.36 2.56
C HIS A 92 15.31 -16.69 1.21
N ILE A 93 15.48 -15.84 0.19
CA ILE A 93 15.03 -16.16 -1.17
C ILE A 93 15.83 -17.33 -1.77
N GLU A 94 17.12 -17.44 -1.49
CA GLU A 94 17.95 -18.56 -1.98
C GLU A 94 17.56 -19.87 -1.29
N GLU A 95 17.30 -19.87 0.02
CA GLU A 95 16.76 -21.03 0.74
C GLU A 95 15.37 -21.45 0.21
N LEU A 96 14.53 -20.49 -0.16
CA LEU A 96 13.20 -20.71 -0.72
C LEU A 96 13.22 -21.28 -2.15
N ILE A 97 14.21 -20.90 -2.96
CA ILE A 97 14.41 -21.42 -4.33
C ILE A 97 15.03 -22.83 -4.30
N VAL A 98 15.84 -23.16 -3.29
CA VAL A 98 16.39 -24.51 -3.08
C VAL A 98 15.33 -25.48 -2.52
N SER A 99 14.37 -24.96 -1.76
CA SER A 99 13.18 -25.71 -1.36
C SER A 99 12.27 -25.96 -2.58
N PRO A 100 11.59 -27.12 -2.69
CA PRO A 100 10.73 -27.45 -3.84
C PRO A 100 9.42 -26.62 -3.89
N VAL A 101 9.45 -25.34 -3.51
CA VAL A 101 8.31 -24.42 -3.50
C VAL A 101 8.19 -23.75 -4.87
N PRO A 102 7.04 -23.84 -5.55
CA PRO A 102 6.82 -23.15 -6.80
C PRO A 102 6.92 -21.61 -6.68
N ASN A 103 7.60 -20.96 -7.63
CA ASN A 103 7.80 -19.50 -7.67
C ASN A 103 6.49 -18.70 -7.53
N TYR A 104 5.37 -19.20 -8.06
CA TYR A 104 4.07 -18.51 -7.98
C TYR A 104 3.53 -18.43 -6.54
N ILE A 105 3.81 -19.41 -5.68
CA ILE A 105 3.39 -19.38 -4.26
C ILE A 105 4.15 -18.31 -3.48
N ILE A 106 5.44 -18.16 -3.78
CA ILE A 106 6.30 -17.14 -3.17
C ILE A 106 5.79 -15.76 -3.57
N LEU A 107 5.56 -15.54 -4.86
CA LEU A 107 5.01 -14.29 -5.38
C LEU A 107 3.65 -13.95 -4.77
N LEU A 108 2.73 -14.91 -4.71
CA LEU A 108 1.42 -14.71 -4.09
C LEU A 108 1.53 -14.44 -2.58
N GLY A 109 2.48 -15.05 -1.87
CA GLY A 109 2.69 -14.83 -0.45
C GLY A 109 3.14 -13.41 -0.13
N PHE A 110 4.13 -12.89 -0.88
CA PHE A 110 4.59 -11.51 -0.76
C PHE A 110 3.52 -10.50 -1.19
N MET A 111 2.79 -10.81 -2.28
CA MET A 111 1.68 -9.98 -2.76
C MET A 111 0.56 -9.90 -1.72
N GLY A 112 0.21 -11.03 -1.08
CA GLY A 112 -0.77 -11.07 0.00
C GLY A 112 -0.39 -10.20 1.20
N GLY A 113 0.89 -10.18 1.58
CA GLY A 113 1.40 -9.28 2.63
C GLY A 113 1.32 -7.80 2.24
N GLY A 114 1.63 -7.47 0.99
CA GLY A 114 1.47 -6.13 0.41
C GLY A 114 0.03 -5.64 0.43
N ILE A 115 -0.90 -6.48 -0.05
CA ILE A 115 -2.34 -6.20 -0.07
C ILE A 115 -2.87 -6.03 1.36
N ALA A 116 -2.55 -6.95 2.28
CA ALA A 116 -3.05 -6.90 3.65
C ALA A 116 -2.66 -5.59 4.36
N ARG A 117 -1.41 -5.14 4.20
CA ARG A 117 -0.95 -3.88 4.79
C ARG A 117 -1.50 -2.66 4.06
N GLY A 118 -1.57 -2.68 2.72
CA GLY A 118 -2.20 -1.62 1.93
C GLY A 118 -3.66 -1.41 2.32
N LEU A 119 -4.40 -2.50 2.58
CA LEU A 119 -5.76 -2.46 3.10
C LEU A 119 -5.82 -1.97 4.55
N ALA A 120 -4.90 -2.38 5.42
CA ALA A 120 -4.86 -1.90 6.80
C ALA A 120 -4.65 -0.37 6.87
N VAL A 121 -3.74 0.16 6.05
CA VAL A 121 -3.52 1.61 5.96
C VAL A 121 -4.69 2.29 5.28
N GLY A 122 -5.22 1.75 4.19
CA GLY A 122 -6.41 2.29 3.51
C GLY A 122 -7.62 2.39 4.43
N LEU A 123 -7.86 1.37 5.26
CA LEU A 123 -8.90 1.37 6.29
C LEU A 123 -8.65 2.43 7.36
N ALA A 124 -7.42 2.54 7.87
CA ALA A 124 -7.07 3.55 8.87
C ALA A 124 -7.30 4.98 8.34
N VAL A 125 -6.89 5.25 7.10
CA VAL A 125 -7.07 6.54 6.45
C VAL A 125 -8.55 6.81 6.18
N THR A 126 -9.30 5.81 5.69
CA THR A 126 -10.76 5.94 5.46
C THR A 126 -11.50 6.27 6.75
N LEU A 127 -11.15 5.64 7.88
CA LEU A 127 -11.71 5.93 9.20
C LEU A 127 -11.44 7.37 9.64
N VAL A 128 -10.22 7.85 9.43
CA VAL A 128 -9.84 9.23 9.76
C VAL A 128 -10.65 10.19 8.90
N THR A 129 -10.71 9.97 7.60
CA THR A 129 -11.47 10.80 6.67
C THR A 129 -12.97 10.83 7.00
N PHE A 130 -13.57 9.71 7.39
CA PHE A 130 -14.99 9.65 7.78
C PHE A 130 -15.28 10.57 8.98
N PHE A 131 -14.29 10.82 9.85
CA PHE A 131 -14.42 11.75 10.96
C PHE A 131 -14.37 13.23 10.52
N PHE A 132 -13.79 13.52 9.36
CA PHE A 132 -13.59 14.88 8.84
C PHE A 132 -14.55 15.26 7.70
N THR A 133 -15.25 14.31 7.08
CA THR A 133 -16.15 14.56 5.93
C THR A 133 -17.29 13.55 5.89
N ASP A 134 -18.52 14.04 5.66
CA ASP A 134 -19.68 13.22 5.30
C ASP A 134 -19.50 12.66 3.88
N LEU A 135 -18.67 11.63 3.76
CA LEU A 135 -18.55 10.89 2.52
C LEU A 135 -19.87 10.19 2.23
N SER A 136 -20.58 10.66 1.20
CA SER A 136 -21.69 9.92 0.60
C SER A 136 -21.12 8.72 -0.18
N ILE A 137 -20.73 7.68 0.56
CA ILE A 137 -20.29 6.40 -0.01
C ILE A 137 -21.50 5.78 -0.71
N HIS A 138 -21.66 6.07 -2.01
CA HIS A 138 -22.73 5.52 -2.82
C HIS A 138 -22.62 3.99 -2.95
N ASN A 139 -21.38 3.45 -2.96
CA ASN A 139 -21.16 2.02 -3.09
C ASN A 139 -19.81 1.58 -2.48
N GLY A 140 -19.81 1.27 -1.18
CA GLY A 140 -18.59 0.90 -0.43
C GLY A 140 -17.90 -0.35 -0.98
N PHE A 141 -18.65 -1.25 -1.64
CA PHE A 141 -18.10 -2.43 -2.29
C PHE A 141 -17.18 -2.09 -3.47
N ILE A 142 -17.53 -1.07 -4.25
CA ILE A 142 -16.72 -0.60 -5.38
C ILE A 142 -15.45 0.08 -4.86
N THR A 143 -15.56 0.93 -3.84
CA THR A 143 -14.41 1.56 -3.20
C THR A 143 -13.42 0.54 -2.67
N ILE A 144 -13.90 -0.48 -1.94
CA ILE A 144 -13.06 -1.56 -1.43
C ILE A 144 -12.42 -2.33 -2.57
N SER A 145 -13.18 -2.67 -3.62
CA SER A 145 -12.66 -3.42 -4.77
C SER A 145 -11.56 -2.64 -5.50
N ILE A 146 -11.74 -1.33 -5.71
CA ILE A 146 -10.73 -0.47 -6.33
C ILE A 146 -9.48 -0.41 -5.45
N VAL A 147 -9.63 -0.18 -4.15
CA VAL A 147 -8.50 -0.13 -3.21
C VAL A 147 -7.73 -1.45 -3.20
N VAL A 148 -8.43 -2.60 -3.22
CA VAL A 148 -7.80 -3.93 -3.29
C VAL A 148 -7.05 -4.10 -4.61
N LEU A 149 -7.67 -3.77 -5.75
CA LEU A 149 -7.06 -3.89 -7.07
C LEU A 149 -5.84 -2.98 -7.22
N THR A 150 -5.93 -1.74 -6.76
CA THR A 150 -4.80 -0.80 -6.73
C THR A 150 -3.69 -1.30 -5.83
N ALA A 151 -4.01 -1.76 -4.61
CA ALA A 151 -3.01 -2.35 -3.71
C ALA A 151 -2.34 -3.58 -4.33
N ALA A 152 -3.09 -4.45 -5.02
CA ALA A 152 -2.55 -5.62 -5.72
C ALA A 152 -1.62 -5.22 -6.87
N LEU A 153 -2.04 -4.28 -7.70
CA LEU A 153 -1.27 -3.77 -8.84
C LEU A 153 0.04 -3.11 -8.38
N PHE A 154 -0.01 -2.25 -7.37
CA PHE A 154 1.19 -1.61 -6.82
C PHE A 154 2.08 -2.56 -6.04
N SER A 155 1.52 -3.58 -5.39
CA SER A 155 2.30 -4.64 -4.77
C SER A 155 3.07 -5.43 -5.84
N LEU A 156 2.44 -5.77 -6.97
CA LEU A 156 3.11 -6.42 -8.11
C LEU A 156 4.25 -5.56 -8.67
N PHE A 157 4.02 -4.25 -8.88
CA PHE A 157 5.08 -3.31 -9.25
C PHE A 157 6.21 -3.27 -8.22
N GLY A 158 5.87 -3.38 -6.93
CA GLY A 158 6.85 -3.45 -5.86
C GLY A 158 7.72 -4.71 -5.91
N ILE A 159 7.12 -5.87 -6.21
CA ILE A 159 7.87 -7.12 -6.42
C ILE A 159 8.78 -7.00 -7.64
N LEU A 160 8.26 -6.48 -8.76
CA LEU A 160 9.05 -6.28 -9.98
C LEU A 160 10.27 -5.39 -9.70
N ASN A 161 10.06 -4.26 -9.03
CA ASN A 161 11.16 -3.38 -8.67
C ASN A 161 12.16 -4.04 -7.70
N GLY A 162 11.66 -4.75 -6.67
CA GLY A 162 12.51 -5.48 -5.72
C GLY A 162 13.35 -6.59 -6.36
N LEU A 163 12.90 -7.16 -7.49
CA LEU A 163 13.68 -8.11 -8.28
C LEU A 163 14.90 -7.45 -8.90
N PHE A 164 14.72 -6.28 -9.54
CA PHE A 164 15.78 -5.53 -10.21
C PHE A 164 16.70 -4.76 -9.25
N ALA A 165 16.21 -4.37 -8.06
CA ALA A 165 16.98 -3.63 -7.08
C ALA A 165 18.18 -4.44 -6.58
N LYS A 166 19.36 -3.79 -6.58
CA LYS A 166 20.60 -4.35 -6.03
C LYS A 166 20.94 -3.72 -4.68
N ASN A 167 20.56 -2.46 -4.48
CA ASN A 167 20.78 -1.71 -3.24
C ASN A 167 19.47 -1.14 -2.67
N PHE A 168 19.50 -0.76 -1.39
CA PHE A 168 18.37 -0.09 -0.71
C PHE A 168 17.97 1.24 -1.36
N ASP A 169 18.92 1.91 -2.01
CA ASP A 169 18.64 3.15 -2.74
C ASP A 169 17.80 2.88 -4.00
N ASP A 170 18.05 1.79 -4.73
CA ASP A 170 17.33 1.44 -5.96
C ASP A 170 15.82 1.21 -5.73
N ILE A 171 15.48 0.70 -4.54
CA ILE A 171 14.10 0.48 -4.08
C ILE A 171 13.34 1.79 -3.90
N SER A 172 14.06 2.82 -3.46
CA SER A 172 13.46 4.11 -3.11
C SER A 172 13.45 5.07 -4.31
N ILE A 173 14.23 4.80 -5.35
CA ILE A 173 14.27 5.62 -6.57
C ILE A 173 12.92 5.63 -7.29
N VAL A 174 12.31 4.48 -7.55
CA VAL A 174 11.03 4.43 -8.29
C VAL A 174 9.88 5.18 -7.59
N PRO A 175 9.62 5.00 -6.28
CA PRO A 175 8.58 5.77 -5.62
C PRO A 175 8.89 7.28 -5.58
N ASN A 176 10.14 7.67 -5.41
CA ASN A 176 10.51 9.08 -5.31
C ASN A 176 10.56 9.81 -6.66
N PHE A 177 11.00 9.14 -7.73
CA PHE A 177 11.17 9.75 -9.06
C PHE A 177 9.99 9.52 -10.00
N VAL A 178 9.15 8.51 -9.75
CA VAL A 178 8.01 8.18 -10.62
C VAL A 178 6.70 8.41 -9.88
N LEU A 179 6.48 7.73 -8.75
CA LEU A 179 5.17 7.77 -8.07
C LEU A 179 4.86 9.14 -7.47
N MET A 180 5.81 9.75 -6.79
CA MET A 180 5.60 11.05 -6.16
C MET A 180 5.31 12.14 -7.21
N PRO A 181 6.06 12.29 -8.33
CA PRO A 181 5.71 13.24 -9.38
C PRO A 181 4.38 12.95 -10.08
N LEU A 182 4.10 11.68 -10.41
CA LEU A 182 2.81 11.28 -11.03
C LEU A 182 1.62 11.60 -10.12
N SER A 183 1.78 11.45 -8.81
CA SER A 183 0.73 11.77 -7.84
C SER A 183 0.45 13.27 -7.73
N TYR A 184 1.38 14.14 -8.13
CA TYR A 184 1.17 15.60 -8.14
C TYR A 184 0.70 16.14 -9.49
N LEU A 185 0.93 15.40 -10.57
CA LEU A 185 0.48 15.76 -11.93
C LEU A 185 -0.92 15.21 -12.28
N GLY A 186 -1.41 14.22 -11.54
CA GLY A 186 -2.70 13.56 -11.73
C GLY A 186 -3.83 14.15 -10.90
#